data_AF-A0AAV7W763-F1
#
_entry.id   AF-A0AAV7W763-F1
#
_cell.length_a   1.000
_cell.length_b   1.000
_cell.length_c   1.000
_cell.angle_alpha   90.00
_cell.angle_beta   90.00
_cell.angle_gamma   90.00
#
_symmetry.space_group_name_H-M   'P 1'
#
loop_
_entity.id
_entity.type
_entity.pdbx_description
1 polymer ?
#
loop_
_entity_poly.entity_id
_entity_poly.type
_entity_poly.pdbx_seq_one_letter_code
_entity_poly.pdbx_strand_id
1 'polypeptide(L)'
;MPGGRSSNKHSGKPARQLLFSEALQHTRTLSPTSQEHPTSQSCAMAVTSQGATMDHILQEISAVGCRLEGMDSMMASLTEDTKSMRLDIEGFQLRVTALEQRLTTVETQAVLIPDRDQKLLYLRSKVIDLEDRSRRDNVRFLGFPENIEGADV
;
A
#
# COMPACT_ATOMS: atom_id res chain seq x y z
N MET A 1 47.21 -0.96 26.86
CA MET A 1 47.11 0.41 26.31
C MET A 1 45.81 0.50 25.52
N PRO A 2 45.01 1.56 25.72
CA PRO A 2 43.59 1.65 25.38
C PRO A 2 43.31 2.40 24.07
N GLY A 3 42.06 2.33 23.61
CA GLY A 3 41.46 3.25 22.63
C GLY A 3 40.94 2.53 21.38
N GLY A 4 39.71 2.69 20.91
CA GLY A 4 38.62 3.59 21.30
C GLY A 4 37.71 3.80 20.08
N ARG A 5 36.44 4.14 20.35
CA ARG A 5 35.40 4.70 19.44
C ARG A 5 34.68 3.67 18.55
N SER A 6 33.43 3.29 18.82
CA SER A 6 32.19 4.09 18.87
C SER A 6 31.94 4.90 17.59
N SER A 7 30.95 4.47 16.79
CA SER A 7 30.04 5.37 16.06
C SER A 7 28.80 4.62 15.58
N ASN A 8 27.76 4.87 16.35
CA ASN A 8 26.35 4.71 16.06
C ASN A 8 25.95 5.44 14.76
N LYS A 9 25.19 4.81 13.87
CA LYS A 9 24.43 5.51 12.81
C LYS A 9 23.02 4.92 12.71
N HIS A 10 22.16 5.41 13.59
CA HIS A 10 20.72 5.52 13.34
C HIS A 10 20.48 6.79 12.49
N SER A 11 19.90 6.63 11.31
CA SER A 11 19.20 7.69 10.58
C SER A 11 18.00 7.01 9.91
N GLY A 12 16.75 7.23 10.28
CA GLY A 12 16.13 8.48 10.73
C GLY A 12 15.25 9.00 9.60
N LYS A 13 14.09 8.38 9.38
CA LYS A 13 12.93 8.97 8.67
C LYS A 13 11.61 8.31 9.13
N PRO A 14 10.77 9.02 9.88
CA PRO A 14 9.34 8.93 9.66
C PRO A 14 8.80 10.33 9.34
N ALA A 15 8.35 10.52 8.11
CA ALA A 15 7.69 11.76 7.70
C ALA A 15 6.49 11.43 6.82
N ARG A 16 5.31 11.40 7.44
CA ARG A 16 4.06 11.97 6.90
C ARG A 16 2.94 11.83 7.92
N GLN A 17 2.96 12.74 8.90
CA GLN A 17 1.73 13.27 9.48
C GLN A 17 1.32 14.46 8.60
N LEU A 18 0.12 14.40 8.03
CA LEU A 18 -0.67 15.53 7.56
C LEU A 18 -2.10 15.18 7.98
N LEU A 19 -2.55 15.61 9.16
CA LEU A 19 -3.33 16.85 9.36
C LEU A 19 -4.52 16.94 8.41
N PHE A 20 -5.65 16.36 8.84
CA PHE A 20 -6.98 16.82 8.47
C PHE A 20 -7.82 16.87 9.75
N SER A 21 -7.83 18.03 10.37
CA SER A 21 -8.84 18.49 11.32
C SER A 21 -9.46 19.75 10.73
N GLU A 22 -10.71 20.00 11.10
CA GLU A 22 -11.53 21.17 10.76
C GLU A 22 -12.41 21.06 9.50
N ALA A 23 -13.67 20.68 9.74
CA ALA A 23 -14.79 21.30 9.05
C ALA A 23 -15.97 21.48 10.02
N LEU A 24 -16.14 22.74 10.41
CA LEU A 24 -17.41 23.45 10.62
C LEU A 24 -18.26 23.14 11.87
N GLN A 25 -17.98 23.98 12.88
CA GLN A 25 -18.91 24.47 13.89
C GLN A 25 -19.90 25.47 13.26
N HIS A 26 -21.21 25.26 13.44
CA HIS A 26 -22.32 26.24 13.34
C HIS A 26 -23.55 25.53 13.97
N THR A 27 -24.36 26.03 14.91
CA THR A 27 -24.55 27.33 15.58
C THR A 27 -25.21 27.08 16.95
N ARG A 28 -24.80 27.86 17.95
CA ARG A 28 -25.48 28.05 19.25
C ARG A 28 -26.58 29.12 19.10
N THR A 29 -27.42 29.32 20.13
CA THR A 29 -28.38 30.45 20.41
C THR A 29 -29.84 30.17 20.01
N LEU A 30 -30.92 30.34 20.80
CA LEU A 30 -31.26 30.95 22.11
C LEU A 30 -32.59 30.38 22.66
N SER A 31 -32.77 30.38 23.99
CA SER A 31 -34.06 30.59 24.70
C SER A 31 -34.04 32.02 25.30
N PRO A 32 -35.08 32.65 25.93
CA PRO A 32 -36.38 32.16 26.47
C PRO A 32 -37.59 33.16 26.32
N THR A 33 -38.67 32.97 27.13
CA THR A 33 -39.89 33.81 27.41
C THR A 33 -41.08 33.64 26.44
N SER A 34 -42.38 33.64 26.78
CA SER A 34 -43.19 33.93 27.99
C SER A 34 -44.56 33.20 27.83
N GLN A 35 -45.14 32.65 28.91
CA GLN A 35 -46.40 33.09 29.56
C GLN A 35 -47.67 33.12 28.66
N GLU A 36 -48.66 32.27 28.96
CA GLU A 36 -50.01 32.65 29.46
C GLU A 36 -51.03 31.49 29.35
N HIS A 37 -51.79 31.33 30.43
CA HIS A 37 -53.01 30.54 30.55
C HIS A 37 -54.17 31.31 29.88
N PRO A 38 -55.18 30.59 29.34
CA PRO A 38 -56.49 30.85 29.93
C PRO A 38 -57.28 29.56 30.21
N THR A 39 -58.05 29.65 31.28
CA THR A 39 -59.08 28.71 31.70
C THR A 39 -60.32 28.86 30.81
N SER A 40 -60.78 27.78 30.20
CA SER A 40 -62.15 27.58 29.70
C SER A 40 -62.38 26.07 29.71
N GLN A 41 -63.05 25.53 30.73
CA GLN A 41 -64.50 25.42 30.85
C GLN A 41 -65.13 24.58 29.72
N SER A 42 -65.66 23.43 30.15
CA SER A 42 -66.89 22.78 29.66
C SER A 42 -66.76 21.49 28.85
N CYS A 43 -67.44 20.48 29.40
CA CYS A 43 -68.15 19.38 28.75
C CYS A 43 -67.37 18.26 28.04
N ALA A 44 -67.60 17.04 28.55
CA ALA A 44 -67.77 15.76 27.84
C ALA A 44 -66.71 15.43 26.76
N MET A 45 -65.97 14.33 26.83
CA MET A 45 -66.51 13.00 26.57
C MET A 45 -65.52 11.97 27.08
N ALA A 46 -65.96 11.11 27.98
CA ALA A 46 -65.27 9.86 28.32
C ALA A 46 -65.47 8.85 27.17
N VAL A 47 -64.92 9.13 25.98
CA VAL A 47 -64.87 8.21 24.82
C VAL A 47 -63.67 8.57 23.93
N THR A 48 -62.42 8.35 24.36
CA THR A 48 -61.26 8.42 23.42
C THR A 48 -59.95 7.76 23.92
N SER A 49 -59.77 7.39 25.20
CA SER A 49 -58.44 6.93 25.67
C SER A 49 -57.91 5.70 24.92
N GLN A 50 -58.80 4.84 24.45
CA GLN A 50 -58.43 3.63 23.68
C GLN A 50 -58.09 3.93 22.20
N GLY A 51 -58.64 5.02 21.63
CA GLY A 51 -58.31 5.46 20.27
C GLY A 51 -56.92 6.09 20.19
N ALA A 52 -56.59 6.96 21.16
CA ALA A 52 -55.26 7.57 21.25
C ALA A 52 -54.13 6.54 21.47
N THR A 53 -54.39 5.46 22.21
CA THR A 53 -53.42 4.36 22.36
C THR A 53 -53.24 3.55 21.08
N MET A 54 -54.30 3.37 20.28
CA MET A 54 -54.22 2.62 19.03
C MET A 54 -53.44 3.40 17.96
N ASP A 55 -53.70 4.70 17.84
CA ASP A 55 -52.97 5.58 16.91
C ASP A 55 -51.47 5.63 17.23
N HIS A 56 -51.11 5.65 18.51
CA HIS A 56 -49.72 5.58 18.95
C HIS A 56 -49.04 4.26 18.58
N ILE A 57 -49.73 3.13 18.75
CA ILE A 57 -49.22 1.80 18.36
C ILE A 57 -48.99 1.74 16.84
N LEU A 58 -49.94 2.24 16.04
CA LEU A 58 -49.79 2.27 14.58
C LEU A 58 -48.60 3.16 14.15
N GLN A 59 -48.38 4.27 14.84
CA GLN A 59 -47.23 5.13 14.60
C GLN A 59 -45.90 4.44 14.95
N GLU A 60 -45.82 3.72 16.06
CA GLU A 60 -44.62 2.94 16.41
C GLU A 60 -44.38 1.81 15.41
N ILE A 61 -45.42 1.09 14.97
CA ILE A 61 -45.31 0.04 13.94
C ILE A 61 -44.76 0.64 12.64
N SER A 62 -45.25 1.82 12.21
CA SER A 62 -44.74 2.51 11.05
C SER A 62 -43.27 2.91 11.22
N ALA A 63 -42.89 3.44 12.39
CA ALA A 63 -41.51 3.81 12.68
C ALA A 63 -40.57 2.58 12.68
N VAL A 64 -41.02 1.45 13.20
CA VAL A 64 -40.28 0.17 13.13
C VAL A 64 -40.14 -0.29 11.67
N GLY A 65 -41.20 -0.20 10.86
CA GLY A 65 -41.16 -0.50 9.43
C GLY A 65 -40.09 0.31 8.70
N CYS A 66 -40.08 1.64 8.87
CA CYS A 66 -39.06 2.52 8.28
C CYS A 66 -37.63 2.14 8.72
N ARG A 67 -37.45 1.77 9.99
CA ARG A 67 -36.13 1.35 10.50
C ARG A 67 -35.67 0.02 9.89
N LEU A 68 -36.59 -0.93 9.69
CA LEU A 68 -36.29 -2.20 9.04
C LEU A 68 -35.90 -2.01 7.58
N GLU A 69 -36.63 -1.17 6.84
CA GLU A 69 -36.27 -0.81 5.46
C GLU A 69 -34.88 -0.17 5.39
N GLY A 70 -34.56 0.72 6.34
CA GLY A 70 -33.22 1.29 6.47
C GLY A 70 -32.14 0.25 6.74
N MET A 71 -32.43 -0.75 7.58
CA MET A 71 -31.53 -1.87 7.83
C MET A 71 -31.33 -2.74 6.59
N ASP A 72 -32.38 -3.03 5.84
CA ASP A 72 -32.29 -3.80 4.59
C ASP A 72 -31.43 -3.08 3.56
N SER A 73 -31.58 -1.75 3.43
CA SER A 73 -30.72 -0.94 2.58
C SER A 73 -29.25 -0.98 3.01
N MET A 74 -28.97 -0.90 4.31
CA MET A 74 -27.60 -1.00 4.82
C MET A 74 -27.00 -2.39 4.59
N MET A 75 -27.78 -3.46 4.80
CA MET A 75 -27.34 -4.83 4.53
C MET A 75 -27.06 -5.07 3.05
N ALA A 76 -27.86 -4.49 2.16
CA ALA A 76 -27.62 -4.54 0.72
C ALA A 76 -26.31 -3.85 0.34
N SER A 77 -26.06 -2.65 0.89
CA SER A 77 -24.79 -1.92 0.67
C SER A 77 -23.59 -2.72 1.17
N LEU A 78 -23.66 -3.25 2.40
CA LEU A 78 -22.57 -4.02 3.00
C LEU A 78 -22.27 -5.30 2.20
N THR A 79 -23.31 -5.94 1.66
CA THR A 79 -23.15 -7.11 0.80
C THR A 79 -22.40 -6.76 -0.48
N GLU A 80 -22.68 -5.59 -1.06
CA GLU A 80 -22.01 -5.13 -2.27
C GLU A 80 -20.55 -4.73 -2.00
N ASP A 81 -20.30 -3.99 -0.92
CA ASP A 81 -18.94 -3.65 -0.47
C ASP A 81 -18.11 -4.91 -0.23
N THR A 82 -18.71 -5.93 0.39
CA THR A 82 -18.03 -7.22 0.65
C THR A 82 -17.69 -7.95 -0.65
N LYS A 83 -18.55 -7.90 -1.67
CA LYS A 83 -18.24 -8.47 -2.99
C LYS A 83 -17.12 -7.70 -3.68
N SER A 84 -17.16 -6.37 -3.65
CA SER A 84 -16.10 -5.52 -4.21
C SER A 84 -14.76 -5.84 -3.56
N MET A 85 -14.71 -5.91 -2.23
CA MET A 85 -13.50 -6.27 -1.49
C MET A 85 -12.99 -7.67 -1.86
N ARG A 86 -13.88 -8.64 -2.08
CA ARG A 86 -13.49 -9.99 -2.54
C ARG A 86 -12.81 -9.93 -3.90
N LEU A 87 -13.38 -9.19 -4.85
CA LEU A 87 -12.80 -9.03 -6.18
C LEU A 87 -11.43 -8.34 -6.13
N ASP A 88 -11.29 -7.32 -5.29
CA ASP A 88 -10.00 -6.63 -5.09
C ASP A 88 -8.94 -7.58 -4.51
N ILE A 89 -9.32 -8.42 -3.53
CA ILE A 89 -8.44 -9.43 -2.94
C ILE A 89 -7.99 -10.45 -3.98
N GLU A 90 -8.91 -10.97 -4.80
CA GLU A 90 -8.59 -11.88 -5.90
C GLU A 90 -7.63 -11.21 -6.91
N GLY A 91 -7.88 -9.95 -7.24
CA GLY A 91 -6.99 -9.14 -8.08
C GLY A 91 -5.59 -8.97 -7.48
N PHE A 92 -5.48 -8.74 -6.17
CA PHE A 92 -4.20 -8.65 -5.49
C PHE A 92 -3.47 -9.99 -5.47
N GLN A 93 -4.17 -11.11 -5.22
CA GLN A 93 -3.57 -12.45 -5.24
C GLN A 93 -2.92 -12.74 -6.59
N LEU A 94 -3.63 -12.49 -7.70
CA LEU A 94 -3.08 -12.66 -9.05
C LEU A 94 -1.82 -11.83 -9.28
N ARG A 95 -1.84 -10.55 -8.87
CA ARG A 95 -0.69 -9.65 -9.02
C ARG A 95 0.50 -10.09 -8.18
N VAL A 96 0.27 -10.56 -6.95
CA VAL A 96 1.32 -11.08 -6.07
C VAL A 96 1.95 -12.33 -6.68
N THR A 97 1.16 -13.30 -7.12
CA THR A 97 1.68 -14.51 -7.77
C THR A 97 2.52 -14.18 -9.02
N ALA A 98 2.08 -13.23 -9.84
CA ALA A 98 2.86 -12.80 -11.01
C ALA A 98 4.19 -12.13 -10.61
N LEU A 99 4.21 -11.36 -9.53
CA LEU A 99 5.44 -10.75 -9.02
C LEU A 99 6.39 -11.80 -8.44
N GLU A 100 5.88 -12.78 -7.70
CA GLU A 100 6.65 -13.90 -7.17
C GLU A 100 7.33 -14.69 -8.29
N GLN A 101 6.60 -15.02 -9.36
CA GLN A 101 7.18 -15.72 -10.52
C GLN A 101 8.29 -14.92 -11.21
N ARG A 102 8.08 -13.60 -11.36
CA ARG A 102 9.11 -12.70 -11.92
C ARG A 102 10.33 -12.62 -11.01
N LEU A 103 10.13 -12.58 -9.69
CA LEU A 103 11.20 -12.58 -8.71
C LEU A 103 12.02 -13.88 -8.81
N THR A 104 11.37 -15.05 -8.81
CA THR A 104 12.06 -16.34 -8.97
C THR A 104 12.87 -16.40 -10.28
N THR A 105 12.34 -15.83 -11.36
CA THR A 105 13.07 -15.76 -12.64
C THR A 105 14.33 -14.91 -12.52
N VAL A 106 14.22 -13.73 -11.90
CA VAL A 106 15.36 -12.82 -11.68
C VAL A 106 16.40 -13.45 -10.75
N GLU A 107 15.97 -14.07 -9.66
CA GLU A 107 16.84 -14.77 -8.72
C GLU A 107 17.61 -15.90 -9.41
N THR A 108 16.93 -16.70 -10.24
CA THR A 108 17.57 -17.77 -11.02
C THR A 108 18.61 -17.23 -11.99
N GLN A 109 18.33 -16.09 -12.64
CA GLN A 109 19.30 -15.44 -13.53
C GLN A 109 20.49 -14.83 -12.78
N ALA A 110 20.27 -14.28 -11.59
CA ALA A 110 21.31 -13.69 -10.77
C ALA A 110 22.36 -14.72 -10.32
N VAL A 111 21.92 -15.96 -10.04
CA VAL A 111 22.83 -17.08 -9.71
C VAL A 111 23.81 -17.40 -10.84
N LEU A 112 23.46 -17.08 -12.10
CA LEU A 112 24.34 -17.33 -13.26
C LEU A 112 25.39 -16.23 -13.50
N ILE A 113 25.31 -15.09 -12.81
CA ILE A 113 26.22 -13.95 -13.00
C ILE A 113 27.67 -14.34 -12.66
N PRO A 114 27.98 -14.96 -11.50
CA PRO A 114 29.37 -15.34 -11.17
C PRO A 114 29.99 -16.28 -12.21
N ASP A 115 29.20 -17.22 -12.73
CA ASP A 115 29.64 -18.19 -13.74
C ASP A 115 29.98 -17.50 -15.08
N ARG A 116 29.15 -16.52 -15.46
CA ARG A 116 29.40 -15.67 -16.64
C ARG A 116 30.64 -14.81 -16.46
N ASP A 117 30.82 -14.23 -15.27
CA ASP A 117 32.00 -13.41 -14.95
C ASP A 117 33.29 -14.24 -15.01
N GLN A 118 33.29 -15.45 -14.46
CA GLN A 118 34.42 -16.38 -14.57
C GLN A 118 34.73 -16.72 -16.03
N LYS A 119 33.70 -16.99 -16.83
CA LYS A 119 33.86 -17.27 -18.26
C LYS A 119 34.43 -16.06 -19.01
N LEU A 120 34.00 -14.84 -18.68
CA LEU A 120 34.53 -13.60 -19.26
C LEU A 120 36.01 -13.40 -18.91
N LEU A 121 36.40 -13.64 -17.65
CA LEU A 121 37.80 -13.56 -17.23
C LEU A 121 38.67 -14.59 -17.97
N TYR A 122 38.19 -15.82 -18.12
CA TYR A 122 38.88 -16.86 -18.89
C TYR A 122 39.05 -16.47 -20.36
N LEU A 123 37.97 -16.02 -21.01
CA LEU A 123 38.00 -15.58 -22.41
C LEU A 123 38.96 -14.40 -22.60
N ARG A 124 38.94 -13.43 -21.67
CA ARG A 124 39.86 -12.29 -21.68
C ARG A 124 41.32 -12.73 -21.60
N SER A 125 41.64 -13.63 -20.67
CA SER A 125 43.00 -14.18 -20.53
C SER A 125 43.46 -14.88 -21.81
N LYS A 126 42.56 -15.67 -22.43
CA LYS A 126 42.85 -16.36 -23.69
C LYS A 126 43.07 -15.40 -24.86
N VAL A 127 42.30 -14.31 -24.94
CA VAL A 127 42.50 -13.28 -25.97
C VAL A 127 43.89 -12.65 -25.82
N ILE A 128 44.29 -12.28 -24.59
CA ILE A 128 45.60 -11.70 -24.32
C ILE A 128 46.73 -12.67 -24.75
N ASP A 129 46.64 -13.95 -24.38
CA ASP A 129 47.64 -14.95 -24.77
C ASP A 129 47.74 -15.12 -26.30
N LEU A 130 46.60 -15.12 -27.01
CA LEU A 130 46.58 -15.21 -28.47
C LEU A 130 47.15 -13.95 -29.14
N GLU A 131 46.83 -12.77 -28.61
CA GLU A 131 47.39 -11.50 -29.09
C GLU A 131 48.91 -11.46 -28.89
N ASP A 132 49.41 -11.89 -27.73
CA ASP A 132 50.85 -11.94 -27.45
C ASP A 132 51.58 -12.96 -28.32
N ARG A 133 50.99 -14.14 -28.57
CA ARG A 133 51.52 -15.12 -29.53
C ARG A 133 51.57 -14.55 -30.93
N SER A 134 50.48 -13.94 -31.40
CA SER A 134 50.41 -13.33 -32.73
C SER A 134 51.42 -12.20 -32.87
N ARG A 135 51.62 -11.37 -31.84
CA ARG A 135 52.65 -10.32 -31.83
C ARG A 135 54.05 -10.93 -31.99
N ARG A 136 54.38 -11.97 -31.22
CA ARG A 136 55.67 -12.68 -31.33
C ARG A 136 55.85 -13.31 -32.71
N ASP A 137 54.84 -14.00 -33.23
CA ASP A 137 54.89 -14.65 -34.54
C ASP A 137 55.09 -13.63 -35.67
N ASN A 138 54.45 -12.47 -35.58
CA ASN A 138 54.65 -11.37 -36.54
C ASN A 138 56.09 -10.81 -36.47
N VAL A 139 56.65 -10.63 -35.26
CA VAL A 139 58.05 -10.18 -35.08
C VAL A 139 59.03 -11.20 -35.69
N ARG A 140 58.80 -12.50 -35.47
CA ARG A 140 59.58 -13.58 -36.07
C ARG A 140 59.50 -13.57 -37.60
N PHE A 141 58.30 -13.38 -38.15
CA PHE A 141 58.10 -13.33 -39.60
C PHE A 141 58.88 -12.17 -40.26
N LEU A 142 58.99 -11.03 -39.58
CA LEU A 142 59.74 -9.86 -40.07
C LEU A 142 61.26 -9.99 -39.90
N GLY A 143 61.75 -11.09 -39.31
CA GLY A 143 63.18 -11.35 -39.17
C GLY A 143 63.88 -10.53 -38.07
N PHE A 144 63.13 -9.92 -37.16
CA PHE A 144 63.73 -9.27 -36.00
C PHE A 144 64.16 -10.33 -34.97
N PRO A 145 65.40 -10.26 -34.43
CA PRO A 145 65.84 -11.21 -33.43
C PRO A 145 65.06 -11.01 -32.12
N GLU A 146 64.49 -12.09 -31.58
CA GLU A 146 63.87 -12.08 -30.25
C GLU A 146 64.98 -11.90 -29.18
N ASN A 147 64.68 -11.19 -28.08
CA ASN A 147 65.54 -10.91 -26.90
C ASN A 147 66.39 -9.61 -26.88
N ILE A 148 66.06 -8.58 -27.68
CA ILE A 148 66.75 -7.26 -27.55
C ILE A 148 66.13 -6.39 -26.44
N GLU A 149 64.88 -6.66 -26.07
CA GLU A 149 64.13 -5.86 -25.08
C GLU A 149 64.45 -6.37 -23.66
N GLY A 150 65.48 -5.80 -23.04
CA GLY A 150 65.86 -6.09 -21.64
C GLY A 150 67.37 -6.05 -21.32
N ALA A 151 68.25 -5.78 -22.29
CA ALA A 151 69.70 -5.74 -22.07
C ALA A 151 70.25 -4.36 -21.64
N ASP A 152 69.40 -3.34 -21.52
CA ASP A 152 69.78 -1.96 -21.15
C ASP A 152 68.97 -1.47 -19.93
N VAL A 153 69.11 -2.14 -18.78
CA VAL A 153 69.03 -1.56 -17.41
C VAL A 153 69.93 -2.35 -16.48
#